data_AF-A0A9Q3EFQ1-F1
#
_entry.id   AF-A0A9Q3EFQ1-F1
#
_cell.length_a   1.000
_cell.length_b   1.000
_cell.length_c   1.000
_cell.angle_alpha   90.00
_cell.angle_beta   90.00
_cell.angle_gamma   90.00
#
_symmetry.space_group_name_H-M   'P 1'
#
loop_
_entity.id
_entity.type
_entity.pdbx_description
1 polymer ?
#
loop_
_entity_poly.entity_id
_entity_poly.type
_entity_poly.pdbx_seq_one_letter_code
_entity_poly.pdbx_strand_id
1 'polypeptide(L)'
;MDTALLIWNRVVSWTGIFKNIISVRDPKFTSALWTNLHQLFGTKLSFSTAYHPQTDGLAERMIQTLKDMVRTVCAYGLEFKDCDGFIHDCCTLLPALELAYKTSIHASTNQTPAILEKEWNFKLPQEALRKDLVEIHPTATSFKGMLDRARKHEV
;
A
#
# COMPACT_ATOMS: atom_id res chain seq x y z
N MET A 1 -16.55 -15.82 -9.15
CA MET A 1 -17.03 -14.42 -9.15
C MET A 1 -16.22 -13.58 -8.17
N ASP A 2 -15.97 -14.10 -6.98
CA ASP A 2 -15.27 -13.41 -5.87
C ASP A 2 -13.92 -12.80 -6.23
N THR A 3 -13.07 -13.52 -6.97
CA THR A 3 -11.75 -12.99 -7.40
C THR A 3 -11.88 -11.79 -8.35
N ALA A 4 -12.85 -11.83 -9.27
CA ALA A 4 -13.09 -10.71 -10.18
C ALA A 4 -13.65 -9.49 -9.43
N LEU A 5 -14.56 -9.71 -8.48
CA LEU A 5 -15.07 -8.65 -7.59
C LEU A 5 -13.96 -8.07 -6.70
N LEU A 6 -13.03 -8.90 -6.22
CA LEU A 6 -11.89 -8.44 -5.44
C LEU A 6 -10.98 -7.53 -6.27
N ILE A 7 -10.65 -7.93 -7.51
CA ILE A 7 -9.85 -7.11 -8.44
C ILE A 7 -10.57 -5.79 -8.74
N TRP A 8 -11.88 -5.84 -8.99
CA TRP A 8 -12.68 -4.64 -9.22
C TRP A 8 -12.63 -3.69 -8.01
N ASN A 9 -12.96 -4.19 -6.82
CA ASN A 9 -13.10 -3.39 -5.61
C ASN A 9 -11.78 -2.85 -5.08
N ARG A 10 -10.67 -3.57 -5.27
CA ARG A 10 -9.37 -3.23 -4.67
C ARG A 10 -8.37 -2.63 -5.65
N VAL A 11 -8.48 -2.94 -6.94
CA VAL A 11 -7.52 -2.47 -7.95
C VAL A 11 -8.20 -1.48 -8.89
N VAL A 12 -9.21 -1.94 -9.64
CA VAL A 12 -9.82 -1.13 -10.71
C VAL A 12 -10.50 0.13 -10.18
N SER A 13 -11.15 0.07 -9.01
CA SER A 13 -11.76 1.21 -8.35
C SER A 13 -10.76 2.34 -8.03
N TRP A 14 -9.48 1.99 -7.83
CA TRP A 14 -8.42 2.93 -7.45
C TRP A 14 -7.58 3.39 -8.64
N THR A 15 -7.19 2.44 -9.49
CA THR A 15 -6.25 2.67 -10.59
C THR A 15 -6.95 2.96 -11.91
N GLY A 16 -8.23 2.58 -12.03
CA GLY A 16 -8.88 2.42 -13.33
C GLY A 16 -8.36 1.19 -14.08
N ILE A 17 -8.71 1.11 -15.36
CA ILE A 17 -8.27 0.03 -16.26
C ILE A 17 -7.00 0.46 -16.99
N PHE A 18 -5.94 -0.35 -16.89
CA PHE A 18 -4.70 -0.12 -17.61
C PHE A 18 -4.81 -0.54 -19.08
N LYS A 19 -4.12 0.19 -19.96
CA LYS A 19 -3.99 -0.19 -21.39
C LYS A 19 -3.08 -1.40 -21.57
N ASN A 20 -1.97 -1.44 -20.82
CA ASN A 20 -0.99 -2.52 -20.85
C ASN A 20 -0.58 -2.88 -19.41
N ILE A 21 -0.46 -4.16 -19.11
CA ILE A 21 0.12 -4.66 -17.86
C ILE A 21 1.30 -5.55 -18.21
N ILE A 22 2.45 -5.28 -17.58
CA ILE A 22 3.62 -6.15 -17.63
C ILE A 22 3.66 -6.96 -16.34
N SER A 23 3.67 -8.28 -16.45
CA SER A 23 3.70 -9.18 -15.29
C SER A 23 4.71 -10.31 -15.47
N VAL A 24 5.16 -10.88 -14.36
CA VAL A 24 5.96 -12.10 -14.36
C VAL A 24 5.13 -13.30 -14.85
N ARG A 25 5.79 -14.38 -15.25
CA ARG A 25 5.15 -15.63 -15.73
C ARG A 25 4.64 -16.53 -14.60
N ASP A 26 4.22 -15.97 -13.48
CA ASP A 26 3.60 -16.75 -12.40
C ASP A 26 2.28 -17.38 -12.90
N PRO A 27 1.97 -18.64 -12.54
CA PRO A 27 0.73 -19.32 -12.96
C PRO A 27 -0.55 -18.54 -12.70
N LYS A 28 -0.58 -17.65 -11.69
CA LYS A 28 -1.74 -16.80 -11.40
C LYS A 28 -1.98 -15.79 -12.52
N PHE A 29 -0.91 -15.18 -13.04
CA PHE A 29 -0.99 -14.18 -14.11
C PHE A 29 -1.09 -14.79 -15.52
N THR A 30 -0.79 -16.09 -15.67
CA THR A 30 -1.02 -16.82 -16.92
C THR A 30 -2.31 -17.65 -16.91
N SER A 31 -3.05 -17.64 -15.80
CA SER A 31 -4.30 -18.36 -15.65
C SER A 31 -5.38 -17.88 -16.63
N ALA A 32 -6.28 -18.79 -17.02
CA ALA A 32 -7.42 -18.46 -17.88
C ALA A 32 -8.32 -17.37 -17.28
N LEU A 33 -8.45 -17.31 -15.95
CA LEU A 33 -9.23 -16.25 -15.30
C LEU A 33 -8.59 -14.88 -15.54
N TRP A 34 -7.28 -14.74 -15.27
CA TRP A 34 -6.57 -13.48 -15.40
C TRP A 34 -6.53 -12.99 -16.85
N THR A 35 -6.21 -13.89 -17.79
CA THR A 35 -6.12 -13.54 -19.21
C THR A 35 -7.48 -13.12 -19.77
N ASN A 36 -8.55 -13.87 -19.51
CA ASN A 36 -9.88 -13.52 -20.01
C ASN A 36 -10.45 -12.26 -19.34
N LEU A 37 -10.18 -12.05 -18.04
CA LEU A 37 -10.64 -10.84 -17.34
C LEU A 37 -10.00 -9.58 -17.92
N HIS A 38 -8.69 -9.60 -18.16
CA HIS A 38 -7.99 -8.46 -18.75
C HIS A 38 -8.29 -8.28 -20.24
N GLN A 39 -8.57 -9.36 -20.97
CA GLN A 39 -9.10 -9.28 -22.34
C GLN A 39 -10.46 -8.57 -22.37
N LEU A 40 -11.36 -8.87 -21.42
CA LEU A 40 -12.65 -8.19 -21.28
C LEU A 40 -12.48 -6.69 -21.02
N PHE A 41 -11.46 -6.32 -20.24
CA PHE A 41 -11.12 -4.92 -20.00
C PHE A 41 -10.41 -4.21 -21.17
N GLY A 42 -10.05 -4.94 -22.24
CA GLY A 42 -9.24 -4.40 -23.33
C GLY A 42 -7.79 -4.12 -22.92
N THR A 43 -7.32 -4.70 -21.82
CA THR A 43 -5.94 -4.58 -21.33
C THR A 43 -5.04 -5.57 -22.05
N LYS A 44 -3.94 -5.10 -22.63
CA LYS A 44 -2.91 -5.97 -23.19
C LYS A 44 -2.00 -6.51 -22.07
N LEU A 45 -1.92 -7.83 -21.95
CA LEU A 45 -0.98 -8.49 -21.05
C LEU A 45 0.34 -8.76 -21.78
N SER A 46 1.44 -8.33 -21.18
CA SER A 46 2.81 -8.62 -21.62
C SER A 46 3.51 -9.37 -20.49
N PHE A 47 4.18 -10.48 -20.81
CA PHE A 47 4.91 -11.24 -19.80
C PHE A 47 6.41 -10.99 -19.91
N SER A 48 7.02 -10.55 -18.82
CA SER A 48 8.47 -10.44 -18.76
C SER A 48 9.13 -11.81 -18.88
N THR A 49 10.36 -11.84 -19.38
CA THR A 49 11.21 -13.02 -19.33
C THR A 49 11.94 -13.05 -18.00
N ALA A 50 12.29 -14.25 -17.51
CA ALA A 50 13.10 -14.36 -16.31
C ALA A 50 14.39 -13.55 -16.49
N TYR A 51 14.72 -12.70 -15.50
CA TYR A 51 15.89 -11.82 -15.50
C TYR A 51 15.88 -10.74 -16.61
N HIS A 52 14.84 -9.90 -16.67
CA HIS A 52 14.87 -8.63 -17.42
C HIS A 52 14.93 -7.41 -16.47
N PRO A 53 16.11 -7.08 -15.89
CA PRO A 53 16.27 -6.02 -14.90
C PRO A 53 15.77 -4.64 -15.37
N GLN A 54 15.73 -4.41 -16.67
CA GLN A 54 15.33 -3.13 -17.25
C GLN A 54 13.80 -2.95 -17.30
N THR A 55 13.04 -4.04 -17.41
CA THR A 55 11.56 -4.01 -17.47
C THR A 55 10.96 -4.26 -16.08
N ASP A 56 11.52 -5.22 -15.33
CA ASP A 56 10.97 -5.63 -14.03
C ASP A 56 11.62 -4.93 -12.85
N GLY A 57 12.81 -4.34 -13.02
CA GLY A 57 13.59 -3.80 -11.91
C GLY A 57 12.95 -2.61 -11.17
N LEU A 58 12.00 -1.90 -11.77
CA LEU A 58 11.21 -0.89 -11.07
C LEU A 58 10.19 -1.54 -10.13
N ALA A 59 9.40 -2.47 -10.65
CA ALA A 59 8.42 -3.21 -9.85
C ALA A 59 9.10 -4.05 -8.77
N GLU A 60 10.22 -4.70 -9.08
CA GLU A 60 11.01 -5.48 -8.11
C GLU A 60 11.56 -4.61 -6.97
N ARG A 61 12.12 -3.44 -7.29
CA ARG A 61 12.60 -2.49 -6.26
C ARG A 61 11.46 -1.99 -5.39
N MET A 62 10.33 -1.61 -6.00
CA MET A 62 9.12 -1.21 -5.27
C MET A 62 8.64 -2.33 -4.34
N ILE A 63 8.52 -3.55 -4.85
CA ILE A 63 8.11 -4.72 -4.07
C ILE A 63 9.09 -4.98 -2.92
N GLN A 64 10.39 -4.81 -3.13
CA GLN A 64 11.39 -4.97 -2.08
C GLN A 64 11.22 -3.92 -0.98
N THR A 65 11.05 -2.64 -1.33
CA THR A 65 10.75 -1.58 -0.37
C THR A 65 9.50 -1.91 0.45
N LEU A 66 8.41 -2.33 -0.19
CA LEU A 66 7.18 -2.70 0.50
C LEU A 66 7.37 -3.91 1.43
N LYS A 67 8.14 -4.92 1.00
CA LYS A 67 8.48 -6.06 1.86
C LYS A 67 9.28 -5.63 3.08
N ASP A 68 10.23 -4.70 2.92
CA ASP A 68 11.05 -4.20 4.03
C ASP A 68 10.24 -3.33 5.00
N MET A 69 9.27 -2.55 4.50
CA MET A 69 8.29 -1.85 5.34
C MET A 69 7.45 -2.84 6.15
N VAL A 70 6.90 -3.90 5.52
CA VAL A 70 6.13 -4.94 6.23
C VAL A 70 7.00 -5.67 7.26
N ARG A 71 8.24 -6.05 6.91
CA ARG A 71 9.17 -6.70 7.83
C ARG A 71 9.47 -5.83 9.04
N THR A 72 9.73 -4.54 8.83
CA THR A 72 9.97 -3.55 9.89
C THR A 72 8.78 -3.54 10.84
N VAL A 73 7.57 -3.39 10.32
CA VAL A 73 6.36 -3.36 11.15
C VAL A 73 6.13 -4.66 11.93
N CYS A 74 6.31 -5.81 11.27
CA CYS A 74 6.17 -7.12 11.92
C CYS A 74 7.28 -7.40 12.96
N ALA A 75 8.51 -6.97 12.72
CA ALA A 75 9.66 -7.25 13.57
C ALA A 75 9.78 -6.29 14.76
N TYR A 76 9.49 -4.99 14.56
CA TYR A 76 9.52 -4.00 15.64
C TYR A 76 8.27 -4.01 16.50
N GLY A 77 7.33 -4.92 16.24
CA GLY A 77 6.14 -5.08 17.05
C GLY A 77 5.45 -3.75 17.21
N LEU A 78 5.06 -3.11 16.08
CA LEU A 78 3.95 -2.18 16.14
C LEU A 78 2.71 -3.01 16.49
N GLU A 79 2.66 -3.46 17.74
CA GLU A 79 1.54 -4.07 18.40
C GLU A 79 0.59 -2.91 18.62
N PHE A 80 -0.15 -2.61 17.55
CA PHE A 80 -1.41 -1.94 17.69
C PHE A 80 -2.25 -2.94 18.51
N LYS A 81 -2.26 -2.78 19.83
CA LYS A 81 -3.18 -3.49 20.71
C LYS A 81 -4.43 -2.62 20.80
N ASP A 82 -5.56 -3.20 20.43
CA ASP A 82 -6.84 -2.66 20.88
C ASP A 82 -6.96 -2.83 22.41
N CYS A 83 -8.03 -2.30 22.98
CA CYS A 83 -8.31 -2.44 24.42
C CYS A 83 -8.45 -3.90 24.89
N ASP A 84 -8.55 -4.85 23.96
CA ASP A 84 -8.76 -6.28 24.22
C ASP A 84 -7.46 -7.10 24.04
N GLY A 85 -6.34 -6.45 23.70
CA GLY A 85 -5.02 -7.08 23.65
C GLY A 85 -4.73 -7.87 22.37
N PHE A 86 -5.53 -7.71 21.31
CA PHE A 86 -5.27 -8.38 20.03
C PHE A 86 -4.06 -7.78 19.32
N ILE A 87 -3.21 -8.65 18.77
CA ILE A 87 -2.16 -8.26 17.83
C ILE A 87 -2.87 -8.06 16.48
N HIS A 88 -2.88 -6.82 15.99
CA HIS A 88 -3.28 -6.57 14.60
C HIS A 88 -2.34 -7.34 13.66
N ASP A 89 -2.90 -8.26 12.86
CA ASP A 89 -2.12 -8.98 11.85
C ASP A 89 -1.50 -8.00 10.84
N CYS A 90 -0.49 -8.46 10.10
CA CYS A 90 0.17 -7.62 9.11
C CYS A 90 -0.78 -7.07 8.03
N CYS A 91 -1.93 -7.72 7.79
CA CYS A 91 -2.95 -7.30 6.84
C CYS A 91 -3.69 -6.05 7.34
N THR A 92 -3.98 -5.95 8.64
CA THR A 92 -4.62 -4.77 9.25
C THR A 92 -3.77 -3.50 9.15
N LEU A 93 -2.45 -3.65 8.95
CA LEU A 93 -1.51 -2.54 8.86
C LEU A 93 -1.23 -2.08 7.43
N LEU A 94 -1.71 -2.82 6.43
CA LEU A 94 -1.55 -2.47 5.02
C LEU A 94 -2.04 -1.05 4.69
N PRO A 95 -3.19 -0.55 5.18
CA PRO A 95 -3.62 0.81 4.87
C PRO A 95 -2.66 1.89 5.41
N ALA A 96 -2.09 1.68 6.59
CA ALA A 96 -1.13 2.60 7.18
C ALA A 96 0.21 2.58 6.42
N LEU A 97 0.68 1.39 6.04
CA LEU A 97 1.88 1.22 5.22
C LEU A 97 1.71 1.81 3.82
N GLU A 98 0.54 1.64 3.21
CA GLU A 98 0.20 2.21 1.91
C GLU A 98 0.22 3.74 1.97
N LEU A 99 -0.36 4.34 3.01
CA LEU A 99 -0.30 5.79 3.22
C LEU A 99 1.15 6.26 3.37
N ALA A 100 1.93 5.61 4.24
CA ALA A 100 3.34 5.96 4.45
C ALA A 100 4.14 5.89 3.15
N TYR A 101 3.97 4.83 2.35
CA TYR A 101 4.63 4.70 1.06
C TYR A 101 4.22 5.83 0.10
N LYS A 102 2.92 6.13 0.01
CA LYS A 102 2.38 7.15 -0.90
C LYS A 102 2.84 8.56 -0.55
N THR A 103 3.14 8.84 0.71
CA THR A 103 3.53 10.18 1.21
C THR A 103 5.03 10.35 1.43
N SER A 104 5.83 9.29 1.36
CA SER A 104 7.29 9.39 1.46
C SER A 104 7.92 9.95 0.19
N ILE A 105 8.93 10.80 0.35
CA ILE A 105 9.70 11.34 -0.78
C ILE A 105 10.64 10.27 -1.31
N HIS A 106 10.56 9.98 -2.61
CA HIS A 106 11.41 8.99 -3.24
C HIS A 106 12.67 9.64 -3.82
N ALA A 107 13.84 9.08 -3.49
CA ALA A 107 15.14 9.63 -3.91
C ALA A 107 15.29 9.78 -5.43
N SER A 108 14.63 8.91 -6.22
CA SER A 108 14.71 8.94 -7.68
C SER A 108 13.92 10.07 -8.34
N THR A 109 12.86 10.57 -7.69
CA THR A 109 11.95 11.59 -8.24
C THR A 109 11.95 12.87 -7.44
N ASN A 110 12.49 12.86 -6.22
CA ASN A 110 12.41 13.94 -5.24
C ASN A 110 10.97 14.41 -4.95
N GLN A 111 9.99 13.53 -5.17
CA GLN A 111 8.56 13.76 -4.96
C GLN A 111 7.91 12.50 -4.37
N THR A 112 6.71 12.66 -3.83
CA THR A 112 5.93 11.55 -3.29
C THR A 112 5.12 10.86 -4.40
N PRO A 113 4.90 9.53 -4.33
CA PRO A 113 4.05 8.84 -5.30
C PRO A 113 2.64 9.44 -5.42
N ALA A 114 2.05 9.89 -4.30
CA ALA A 114 0.73 10.53 -4.29
C ALA A 114 0.63 11.78 -5.17
N ILE A 115 1.66 12.63 -5.12
CA ILE A 115 1.73 13.85 -5.92
C ILE A 115 1.90 13.49 -7.40
N LEU A 116 2.80 12.55 -7.70
CA LEU A 116 3.09 12.16 -9.08
C LEU A 116 1.93 11.43 -9.77
N GLU A 117 1.21 10.58 -9.05
CA GLU A 117 0.16 9.74 -9.63
C GLU A 117 -1.19 10.46 -9.69
N LYS A 118 -1.53 11.23 -8.66
CA LYS A 118 -2.88 11.78 -8.47
C LYS A 118 -2.91 13.27 -8.14
N GLU A 119 -1.75 13.95 -8.06
CA GLU A 119 -1.62 15.33 -7.58
C GLU A 119 -2.20 15.54 -6.17
N TRP A 120 -2.20 14.49 -5.37
CA TRP A 120 -2.80 14.52 -4.05
C TRP A 120 -1.82 15.04 -3.00
N ASN A 121 -2.21 16.12 -2.35
CA ASN A 121 -1.49 16.69 -1.21
C ASN A 121 -2.11 16.19 0.09
N PHE A 122 -1.64 15.05 0.58
CA PHE A 122 -2.10 14.46 1.84
C PHE A 122 -1.65 15.31 3.02
N LYS A 123 -2.59 15.82 3.81
CA LYS A 123 -2.31 16.20 5.19
C LYS A 123 -2.33 14.93 6.03
N LEU A 124 -1.19 14.56 6.57
CA LEU A 124 -1.09 13.34 7.36
C LEU A 124 -1.88 13.50 8.66
N PRO A 125 -2.48 12.41 9.21
CA PRO A 125 -3.22 12.47 10.46
C PRO A 125 -2.43 13.18 11.56
N GLN A 126 -1.13 12.88 11.69
CA GLN A 126 -0.24 13.53 12.68
C GLN A 126 -0.10 15.05 12.51
N GLU A 127 -0.21 15.58 11.30
CA GLU A 127 -0.12 17.02 11.01
C GLU A 127 -1.44 17.74 11.31
N ALA A 128 -2.55 17.00 11.30
CA ALA A 128 -3.89 17.50 11.53
C ALA A 128 -4.36 17.36 13.01
N LEU A 129 -3.57 16.73 13.88
CA LEU A 129 -3.93 16.52 15.28
C LEU A 129 -4.04 17.85 16.05
N ARG A 130 -5.23 18.14 16.57
CA ARG A 130 -5.49 19.28 17.47
C ARG A 130 -4.95 19.02 18.88
N LYS A 131 -4.26 20.02 19.45
CA LYS A 131 -3.64 19.96 20.78
C LYS A 131 -4.48 20.61 21.88
N ASP A 132 -5.47 21.40 21.49
CA ASP A 132 -6.31 22.27 22.31
C ASP A 132 -7.62 21.62 22.78
N LEU A 133 -7.81 20.32 22.51
CA LEU A 133 -9.02 19.60 22.90
C LEU A 133 -8.97 19.22 24.39
N VAL A 134 -9.95 19.71 25.15
CA VAL A 134 -10.06 19.52 26.61
C VAL A 134 -10.80 18.21 26.96
N GLU A 135 -11.83 17.86 26.20
CA GLU A 135 -12.54 16.58 26.32
C GLU A 135 -12.36 15.75 25.06
N ILE A 136 -11.75 14.57 25.21
CA ILE A 136 -11.50 13.64 24.11
C ILE A 136 -12.01 12.27 24.53
N HIS A 137 -12.80 11.63 23.66
CA HIS A 137 -13.26 10.25 23.87
C HIS A 137 -12.07 9.31 24.10
N PRO A 138 -12.12 8.37 25.07
CA PRO A 138 -10.99 7.49 25.40
C PRO A 138 -10.36 6.79 24.19
N THR A 139 -11.16 6.29 23.24
CA THR A 139 -10.67 5.68 22.00
C THR A 139 -9.85 6.64 21.14
N ALA A 140 -10.27 7.92 21.03
CA ALA A 140 -9.53 8.92 20.28
C ALA A 140 -8.21 9.28 20.97
N THR A 141 -8.17 9.25 22.31
CA THR A 141 -6.92 9.39 23.09
C THR A 141 -5.97 8.21 22.84
N SER A 142 -6.48 6.98 22.83
CA SER A 142 -5.69 5.78 22.50
C SER A 142 -5.13 5.84 21.08
N PHE A 143 -5.94 6.26 20.11
CA PHE A 143 -5.53 6.45 18.72
C PHE A 143 -4.46 7.54 18.57
N LYS A 144 -4.59 8.67 19.28
CA LYS A 144 -3.56 9.70 19.32
C LYS A 144 -2.23 9.15 19.87
N GLY A 145 -2.28 8.46 21.01
CA GLY A 145 -1.09 7.85 21.61
C GLY A 145 -0.43 6.80 20.72
N MET A 146 -1.23 6.10 19.91
CA MET A 146 -0.76 5.18 18.88
C MET A 146 0.02 5.91 17.77
N LEU A 147 -0.53 7.00 17.21
CA LEU A 147 0.16 7.81 16.20
C LEU A 147 1.48 8.40 16.74
N ASP A 148 1.48 8.86 18.00
CA ASP A 148 2.68 9.39 18.65
C ASP A 148 3.79 8.33 18.84
N ARG A 149 3.42 7.06 19.06
CA ARG A 149 4.39 5.94 19.13
C ARG A 149 4.97 5.60 17.75
N ALA A 150 4.12 5.55 16.72
CA ALA A 150 4.56 5.28 15.35
C ALA A 150 5.63 6.28 14.89
N ARG A 151 5.50 7.56 15.28
CA ARG A 151 6.48 8.62 14.98
C ARG A 151 7.89 8.34 15.51
N LYS A 152 8.03 7.63 16.64
CA LYS A 152 9.36 7.31 17.20
C LYS A 152 10.13 6.28 16.37
N HIS A 153 9.45 5.59 15.45
CA HIS A 153 10.00 4.57 14.58
C HIS A 153 9.99 4.99 13.10
N GLU A 154 9.67 6.25 12.79
CA GLU A 154 9.90 6.82 11.45
C GLU A 154 11.42 6.89 11.22
N VAL A 155 11.90 6.09 10.26
CA VAL A 155 13.26 6.14 9.71
C VAL A 155 13.31 7.14 8.58
#